data_AF-A0A662VGV7-F1
#
_entry.id   AF-A0A662VGV7-F1
#
_cell.length_a   1.000
_cell.length_b   1.000
_cell.length_c   1.000
_cell.angle_alpha   90.00
_cell.angle_beta   90.00
_cell.angle_gamma   90.00
#
_symmetry.space_group_name_H-M   'P 1'
#
loop_
_entity.id
_entity.type
_entity.pdbx_description
1 polymer ?
#
loop_
_entity_poly.entity_id
_entity_poly.type
_entity_poly.pdbx_seq_one_letter_code
_entity_poly.pdbx_strand_id
1 'polypeptide(L)'
;MYWIISSFISNGVIEATNNTTDIVQQIISTASSNPYVAVSLIIQVLLGFALGYFSVKVFKYILAFIGILVLGSFLNAWSFGGSIEETIYKYYEGFKDLIPVIKNLLITLGILTVGPVSIGFILGLIVGFMRK
;
A
#
# COMPACT_ATOMS: atom_id res chain seq x y z
N MET A 1 -0.42 13.25 -41.50
CA MET A 1 -1.04 12.34 -40.51
C MET A 1 -0.25 12.28 -39.19
N TYR A 2 1.09 12.30 -39.20
CA TYR A 2 1.90 12.30 -37.97
C TYR A 2 1.77 13.57 -37.08
N TRP A 3 1.56 14.76 -37.66
CA TRP A 3 1.49 16.01 -36.90
C TRP A 3 0.26 16.13 -35.98
N ILE A 4 -0.86 15.51 -36.37
CA ILE A 4 -2.11 15.51 -35.58
C ILE A 4 -1.96 14.61 -34.35
N ILE A 5 -1.30 13.46 -34.50
CA ILE A 5 -1.09 12.53 -33.39
C ILE A 5 -0.13 13.15 -32.35
N SER A 6 0.90 13.87 -32.78
CA SER A 6 1.81 14.56 -31.87
C SER A 6 1.16 15.70 -31.08
N SER A 7 0.20 16.43 -31.65
CA SER A 7 -0.48 17.52 -30.94
C SER A 7 -1.49 17.01 -29.91
N PHE A 8 -2.22 15.92 -30.19
CA PHE A 8 -3.10 15.29 -29.19
C PHE A 8 -2.32 14.70 -28.01
N ILE A 9 -1.17 14.06 -28.25
CA ILE A 9 -0.30 13.55 -27.18
C ILE A 9 0.29 14.71 -26.37
N SER A 10 0.77 15.76 -27.03
CA SER A 10 1.30 16.96 -26.35
C SER A 10 0.24 17.62 -25.46
N ASN A 11 -0.98 17.79 -25.96
CA ASN A 11 -2.05 18.45 -25.19
C ASN A 11 -2.54 17.60 -24.02
N GLY A 12 -2.67 16.27 -24.19
CA GLY A 12 -3.05 15.37 -23.09
C GLY A 12 -1.99 15.26 -21.98
N VAL A 13 -0.71 15.36 -22.33
CA VAL A 13 0.38 15.43 -21.33
C VAL A 13 0.36 16.76 -20.58
N ILE A 14 0.04 17.88 -21.24
CA ILE A 14 -0.03 19.22 -20.64
C ILE A 14 -1.24 19.35 -19.68
N GLU A 15 -2.40 18.78 -20.01
CA GLU A 15 -3.57 18.76 -19.10
C GLU A 15 -3.33 17.91 -17.84
N ALA A 16 -2.64 16.76 -17.98
CA ALA A 16 -2.29 15.93 -16.82
C ALA A 16 -1.29 16.63 -15.89
N THR A 17 -0.34 17.39 -16.45
CA THR A 17 0.62 18.16 -15.64
C THR A 17 -0.04 19.36 -14.96
N ASN A 18 -0.92 20.10 -15.63
CA ASN A 18 -1.66 21.21 -15.01
C ASN A 18 -2.52 20.75 -13.83
N ASN A 19 -3.29 19.66 -13.99
CA ASN A 19 -4.10 19.09 -12.89
C ASN A 19 -3.25 18.67 -11.68
N THR A 20 -2.07 18.08 -11.90
CA THR A 20 -1.19 17.65 -10.80
C THR A 20 -0.62 18.85 -10.05
N THR A 21 -0.28 19.92 -10.77
CA THR A 21 0.28 21.15 -10.19
C THR A 21 -0.78 21.90 -9.38
N ASP A 22 -2.03 21.91 -9.86
CA ASP A 22 -3.17 22.53 -9.17
C ASP A 22 -3.55 21.78 -7.87
N ILE A 23 -3.51 20.44 -7.88
CA ILE A 23 -3.74 19.64 -6.66
C ILE A 23 -2.68 19.93 -5.59
N VAL A 24 -1.40 20.01 -6.00
CA VAL A 24 -0.30 20.32 -5.07
C VAL A 24 -0.45 21.74 -4.50
N GLN A 25 -0.79 22.73 -5.33
CA GLN A 25 -1.04 24.10 -4.87
C GLN A 25 -2.28 24.23 -3.97
N GLN A 26 -3.34 23.47 -4.21
CA GLN A 26 -4.51 23.42 -3.34
C GLN A 26 -4.21 22.78 -1.98
N ILE A 27 -3.43 21.70 -1.94
CA ILE A 27 -2.99 21.08 -0.68
C ILE A 27 -2.12 22.05 0.12
N ILE A 28 -1.19 22.75 -0.53
CA ILE A 28 -0.29 23.71 0.13
C ILE A 28 -1.06 24.94 0.64
N SER A 29 -1.98 25.49 -0.15
CA SER A 29 -2.80 26.65 0.27
C SER A 29 -3.82 26.30 1.36
N THR A 30 -4.37 25.08 1.36
CA THR A 30 -5.27 24.59 2.41
C THR A 30 -4.51 24.26 3.70
N ALA A 31 -3.29 23.72 3.61
CA ALA A 31 -2.45 23.47 4.78
C ALA A 31 -1.94 24.77 5.45
N SER A 32 -1.72 25.83 4.66
CA SER A 32 -1.29 27.15 5.17
C SER A 32 -2.44 27.96 5.80
N SER A 33 -3.66 27.81 5.29
CA SER A 33 -4.83 28.55 5.78
C SER A 33 -5.50 27.91 7.00
N ASN A 34 -5.21 26.65 7.31
CA ASN A 34 -5.83 25.93 8.43
C ASN A 34 -4.79 25.13 9.25
N PRO A 35 -4.39 25.61 10.44
CA PRO A 35 -3.33 24.98 11.25
C PRO A 35 -3.66 23.54 11.69
N TYR A 36 -4.94 23.16 11.73
CA TYR A 36 -5.36 21.79 12.04
C TYR A 36 -4.98 20.78 10.94
N VAL A 37 -4.95 21.21 9.67
CA VAL A 37 -4.57 20.36 8.52
C VAL A 37 -3.05 20.13 8.51
N ALA A 38 -2.26 21.14 8.86
CA ALA A 38 -0.81 21.00 8.97
C ALA A 38 -0.40 20.04 10.11
N VAL A 39 -1.05 20.16 11.28
CA VAL A 39 -0.80 19.28 12.43
C VAL A 39 -1.22 17.83 12.14
N SER A 40 -2.36 17.62 11.48
CA SER A 40 -2.80 16.26 11.12
C SER A 40 -1.84 15.60 10.13
N LEU A 41 -1.25 16.35 9.19
CA LEU A 41 -0.27 15.86 8.24
C LEU A 41 1.03 15.41 8.93
N ILE A 42 1.53 16.19 9.89
CA ILE A 42 2.72 15.84 10.68
C ILE A 42 2.48 14.57 11.50
N ILE A 43 1.33 14.49 12.18
CA ILE A 43 0.95 13.32 12.96
C ILE A 43 0.80 12.09 12.05
N GLN A 44 0.17 12.24 10.88
CA GLN A 44 0.03 11.17 9.89
C GLN A 44 1.38 10.64 9.41
N VAL A 45 2.35 11.54 9.13
CA VAL A 45 3.72 11.14 8.74
C VAL A 45 4.44 10.42 9.88
N LEU A 46 4.36 10.93 11.11
CA LEU A 46 4.95 10.28 12.29
C LEU A 46 4.34 8.91 12.57
N LEU A 47 3.01 8.80 12.45
CA LEU A 47 2.29 7.54 12.64
C LEU A 47 2.69 6.52 11.56
N GLY A 48 2.75 6.96 10.30
CA GLY A 48 3.27 6.17 9.19
C GLY A 48 4.69 5.67 9.49
N PHE A 49 5.58 6.56 9.92
CA PHE A 49 6.97 6.23 10.24
C PHE A 49 7.09 5.20 11.37
N ALA A 50 6.34 5.38 12.45
CA ALA A 50 6.29 4.43 13.56
C ALA A 50 5.80 3.05 13.09
N LEU A 51 4.75 3.02 12.27
CA LEU A 51 4.22 1.78 11.69
C LEU A 51 5.23 1.11 10.75
N GLY A 52 5.89 1.87 9.87
CA GLY A 52 6.92 1.36 8.95
C GLY A 52 8.10 0.76 9.68
N TYR A 53 8.59 1.44 10.72
CA TYR A 53 9.70 0.95 11.55
C TYR A 53 9.32 -0.32 12.32
N PHE A 54 8.12 -0.36 12.91
CA PHE A 54 7.65 -1.52 13.67
C PHE A 54 7.34 -2.72 12.75
N SER A 55 6.84 -2.46 11.54
CA SER A 55 6.51 -3.47 10.52
C SER A 55 7.69 -4.40 10.22
N VAL A 56 8.91 -3.88 10.13
CA VAL A 56 10.12 -4.70 9.90
C VAL A 56 10.36 -5.73 11.03
N LYS A 57 9.94 -5.43 12.26
CA LYS A 57 9.99 -6.40 13.37
C LYS A 57 8.90 -7.45 13.22
N VAL A 58 7.67 -7.02 12.93
CA VAL A 58 6.50 -7.90 12.78
C VAL A 58 6.67 -8.86 11.60
N PHE A 59 7.26 -8.39 10.50
CA PHE A 59 7.47 -9.17 9.28
C PHE A 59 8.21 -10.49 9.54
N LYS A 60 9.21 -10.48 10.44
CA LYS A 60 9.94 -11.71 10.81
C LYS A 60 9.02 -12.75 11.47
N TYR A 61 8.09 -12.32 12.31
CA TYR A 61 7.12 -13.22 12.97
C TYR A 61 6.03 -13.70 12.00
N ILE A 62 5.55 -12.82 11.10
CA ILE A 62 4.61 -13.20 10.04
C ILE A 62 5.24 -14.27 9.15
N LEU A 63 6.50 -14.09 8.75
CA LEU A 63 7.19 -15.06 7.89
C LEU A 63 7.38 -16.42 8.59
N ALA A 64 7.72 -16.41 9.87
CA ALA A 64 7.79 -17.64 10.69
C ALA A 64 6.41 -18.33 10.81
N PHE A 65 5.36 -17.55 11.03
CA PHE A 65 3.99 -18.05 11.10
C PHE A 65 3.54 -18.69 9.78
N ILE A 66 3.78 -18.02 8.65
CA ILE A 66 3.51 -18.57 7.31
C ILE A 66 4.30 -19.87 7.11
N GLY A 67 5.58 -19.92 7.49
CA GLY A 67 6.40 -21.13 7.41
C GLY A 67 5.78 -22.31 8.19
N ILE A 68 5.31 -22.06 9.41
CA ILE A 68 4.63 -23.06 10.23
C ILE A 68 3.31 -23.51 9.60
N LEU A 69 2.51 -22.58 9.05
CA LEU A 69 1.26 -22.90 8.37
C LEU A 69 1.48 -23.76 7.13
N VAL A 70 2.51 -23.44 6.35
CA VAL A 70 2.91 -24.23 5.18
C VAL A 70 3.35 -25.62 5.64
N LEU A 71 4.26 -25.72 6.61
CA LEU A 71 4.69 -27.02 7.15
C LEU A 71 3.52 -27.86 7.69
N GLY A 72 2.61 -27.25 8.47
CA GLY A 72 1.40 -27.90 8.96
C GLY A 72 0.48 -28.38 7.82
N SER A 73 0.34 -27.58 6.76
CA SER A 73 -0.46 -27.94 5.59
C SER A 73 0.19 -29.07 4.77
N PHE A 74 1.51 -29.07 4.60
CA PHE A 74 2.24 -30.14 3.93
C PHE A 74 2.12 -31.47 4.71
N LEU A 75 2.26 -31.42 6.04
CA LEU A 75 2.04 -32.58 6.91
C LEU A 75 0.60 -33.10 6.80
N ASN A 76 -0.39 -32.20 6.76
CA ASN A 76 -1.80 -32.55 6.64
C ASN A 76 -2.11 -33.17 5.26
N ALA A 77 -1.63 -32.55 4.17
CA ALA A 77 -1.79 -33.06 2.81
C ALA A 77 -1.15 -34.45 2.62
N TRP A 78 0.02 -34.68 3.22
CA TRP A 78 0.69 -35.98 3.23
C TRP A 78 -0.06 -37.02 4.09
N SER A 79 -0.59 -36.62 5.25
CA SER A 79 -1.32 -37.50 6.18
C SER A 79 -2.64 -38.02 5.61
N PHE A 80 -3.28 -37.28 4.71
CA PHE A 80 -4.59 -37.64 4.13
C PHE A 80 -4.47 -38.18 2.69
N GLY A 81 -3.27 -38.31 2.14
CA GLY A 81 -3.04 -38.79 0.76
C GLY A 81 -3.61 -37.85 -0.32
N GLY A 82 -3.86 -36.58 0.03
CA GLY A 82 -4.50 -35.60 -0.85
C GLY A 82 -3.49 -34.89 -1.76
N SER A 83 -3.93 -34.53 -2.97
CA SER A 83 -3.11 -33.76 -3.91
C SER A 83 -2.82 -32.36 -3.35
N ILE A 84 -1.56 -31.94 -3.44
CA ILE A 84 -1.09 -30.60 -3.04
C ILE A 84 -1.83 -29.50 -3.84
N GLU A 85 -2.23 -29.79 -5.09
CA GLU A 85 -2.96 -28.86 -5.95
C GLU A 85 -4.34 -28.50 -5.37
N GLU A 86 -5.07 -29.47 -4.82
CA GLU A 86 -6.40 -29.22 -4.24
C GLU A 86 -6.33 -28.33 -2.99
N THR A 87 -5.25 -28.49 -2.22
CA THR A 87 -5.00 -27.67 -1.02
C THR A 87 -4.69 -26.22 -1.40
N ILE A 88 -3.85 -26.01 -2.42
CA ILE A 88 -3.52 -24.66 -2.92
C ILE A 88 -4.77 -23.97 -3.48
N TYR A 89 -5.60 -24.69 -4.24
CA TYR A 89 -6.82 -24.13 -4.83
C TYR A 89 -7.82 -23.65 -3.77
N LYS A 90 -8.01 -24.42 -2.69
CA LYS A 90 -8.87 -24.04 -1.56
C LYS A 90 -8.38 -22.79 -0.83
N TYR A 91 -7.06 -22.67 -0.63
CA TYR A 91 -6.49 -21.45 -0.04
C TYR A 91 -6.67 -20.23 -0.95
N TYR A 92 -6.47 -20.40 -2.27
CA TYR A 92 -6.68 -19.33 -3.23
C TYR A 92 -8.13 -18.85 -3.25
N GLU A 93 -9.10 -19.75 -3.25
CA GLU A 93 -10.53 -19.38 -3.19
C GLU A 93 -10.86 -18.64 -1.89
N GLY A 94 -10.36 -19.10 -0.73
CA GLY A 94 -10.61 -18.42 0.56
C GLY A 94 -9.98 -17.02 0.64
N PHE A 95 -8.84 -16.79 0.00
CA PHE A 95 -8.21 -15.46 -0.06
C PHE A 95 -8.87 -14.52 -1.07
N LYS A 96 -9.51 -15.05 -2.10
CA LYS A 96 -10.13 -14.27 -3.18
C LYS A 96 -11.20 -13.31 -2.68
N ASP A 97 -11.94 -13.70 -1.64
CA ASP A 97 -13.00 -12.88 -1.05
C ASP A 97 -12.47 -11.75 -0.15
N LEU A 98 -11.23 -11.89 0.35
CA LEU A 98 -10.59 -10.86 1.18
C LEU A 98 -9.96 -9.74 0.33
N ILE A 99 -9.51 -10.06 -0.89
CA ILE A 99 -8.93 -9.10 -1.85
C ILE A 99 -9.84 -7.86 -2.06
N PRO A 100 -11.14 -7.99 -2.41
CA PRO A 100 -12.00 -6.83 -2.64
C PRO A 100 -12.28 -6.02 -1.36
N VAL A 101 -12.37 -6.66 -0.20
CA VAL A 101 -12.58 -5.98 1.09
C VAL A 101 -11.36 -5.13 1.45
N ILE A 102 -10.16 -5.71 1.33
CA ILE A 102 -8.90 -5.00 1.54
C ILE A 102 -8.79 -3.86 0.53
N LYS A 103 -9.11 -4.10 -0.75
CA LYS A 103 -9.08 -3.07 -1.81
C LYS A 103 -10.02 -1.90 -1.51
N ASN A 104 -11.24 -2.17 -1.08
CA ASN A 104 -12.21 -1.12 -0.74
C ASN A 104 -11.75 -0.32 0.50
N LEU A 105 -11.23 -0.99 1.53
CA LEU A 105 -10.62 -0.31 2.68
C LEU A 105 -9.43 0.55 2.26
N LEU A 106 -8.55 0.03 1.39
CA LEU A 106 -7.40 0.76 0.86
C LEU A 106 -7.80 1.94 -0.01
N ILE A 107 -8.89 1.88 -0.76
CA ILE A 107 -9.37 3.01 -1.57
C ILE A 107 -9.98 4.09 -0.67
N THR A 108 -10.84 3.70 0.28
CA THR A 108 -11.52 4.63 1.20
C THR A 108 -10.55 5.31 2.17
N LEU A 109 -9.60 4.55 2.75
CA LEU A 109 -8.55 5.10 3.61
C LEU A 109 -7.41 5.72 2.78
N GLY A 110 -7.24 5.23 1.55
CA GLY A 110 -6.27 5.66 0.54
C GLY A 110 -6.32 7.13 0.21
N ILE A 111 -7.48 7.53 -0.29
CA ILE A 111 -7.66 8.83 -0.92
C ILE A 111 -7.54 9.99 0.09
N LEU A 112 -7.89 9.78 1.37
CA LEU A 112 -7.84 10.84 2.40
C LEU A 112 -6.62 10.79 3.32
N THR A 113 -5.97 9.64 3.49
CA THR A 113 -4.97 9.45 4.55
C THR A 113 -3.70 8.77 4.10
N VAL A 114 -3.67 8.08 2.96
CA VAL A 114 -2.50 7.31 2.54
C VAL A 114 -1.40 8.20 1.95
N GLY A 115 -1.67 9.42 1.46
CA GLY A 115 -0.62 10.30 0.94
C GLY A 115 0.50 10.57 1.96
N PRO A 116 0.22 11.31 3.06
CA PRO A 116 1.22 11.61 4.08
C PRO A 116 1.67 10.36 4.88
N VAL A 117 0.73 9.47 5.23
CA VAL A 117 1.03 8.26 6.01
C VAL A 117 1.96 7.32 5.23
N SER A 118 1.79 7.17 3.91
CA SER A 118 2.68 6.30 3.10
C SER A 118 4.09 6.82 3.07
N ILE A 119 4.26 8.15 2.95
CA ILE A 119 5.58 8.77 2.95
C ILE A 119 6.29 8.46 4.28
N GLY A 120 5.58 8.66 5.40
CA GLY A 120 6.06 8.26 6.72
C GLY A 120 6.40 6.78 6.78
N PHE A 121 5.51 5.91 6.34
CA PHE A 121 5.65 4.45 6.36
C PHE A 121 6.86 3.96 5.56
N ILE A 122 7.04 4.45 4.34
CA ILE A 122 8.17 4.08 3.49
C ILE A 122 9.49 4.50 4.15
N LEU A 123 9.57 5.72 4.68
CA LEU A 123 10.75 6.20 5.41
C LEU A 123 11.02 5.36 6.66
N GLY A 124 9.98 5.03 7.43
CA GLY A 124 10.06 4.19 8.62
C GLY A 124 10.54 2.77 8.28
N LEU A 125 10.07 2.22 7.18
CA LEU A 125 10.46 0.90 6.67
C LEU A 125 11.93 0.91 6.24
N ILE A 126 12.37 1.90 5.46
CA ILE A 126 13.78 2.06 5.05
C ILE A 126 14.69 2.15 6.28
N VAL A 127 14.36 3.03 7.24
CA VAL A 127 15.16 3.19 8.47
C VAL A 127 15.13 1.93 9.33
N GLY A 128 13.97 1.28 9.47
CA GLY A 128 13.82 0.04 10.22
C GLY A 128 14.59 -1.14 9.60
N PHE A 129 14.73 -1.15 8.28
CA PHE A 129 15.48 -2.15 7.53
C PHE A 129 16.99 -1.89 7.60
N MET A 130 17.44 -0.64 7.57
CA MET A 130 18.87 -0.29 7.65
C MET A 130 19.46 -0.45 9.07
N ARG A 131 18.64 -0.37 10.11
CA ARG A 131 19.08 -0.39 11.52
C ARG A 131 19.10 -1.80 12.12
N LYS A 132 18.87 -2.84 11.32
CA LYS A 132 18.69 -4.24 11.71
C LYS A 132 19.47 -5.16 10.79
#